data_AF-A0A819MUR5-F1
#
_entry.id   AF-A0A819MUR5-F1
#
_cell.length_a   1.000
_cell.length_b   1.000
_cell.length_c   1.000
_cell.angle_alpha   90.00
_cell.angle_beta   90.00
_cell.angle_gamma   90.00
#
_symmetry.space_group_name_H-M   'P 1'
#
loop_
_entity.id
_entity.type
_entity.pdbx_description
1 polymer ?
#
loop_
_entity_poly.entity_id
_entity_poly.type
_entity_poly.pdbx_seq_one_letter_code
_entity_poly.pdbx_strand_id
1 'polypeptide(L)'
;TELNDRMNNADVTHDKISKGTPLTMIIDAYHQPPQMIDMEKVQKDKYTLMISPFRYDQLYPNHEPRPINDGHYIDRWNKNYVRMPCSPCYTLGENRQPIWTMISNQLANLRKKCDNKIATVEDLKTTIEFCTGHHYDMYCLETLINKVYTNSERIHFMSIVLSNICSLALNVDRICSRSPPLLRIGTTHSVTMSQLQAASLLACAFFCLFPYRSNNEQNDEYENFQDPNFNQLYRYGPPQKIEKLKCILHYFRRITNKMPNGVITFKRYSLPDNSYPNWSSSIARLCDMHLTTGKKIEDVKYTLQVDFANKYIGGGVLGSGCVQEEIRFTICPEMLVSLLLCEKMEINECIFLIGCERYSTYKGYANSFQFDGNYEDKTLKYNQNRDNWGQKWCHLVAMDAFCFRDPIVQYDMKYVKRELIKAYTSFYPQTMKFERANMFGIATGNWGCGAFNGDRQLKAIIQLMAASEAGRPLIYAAYLDKNLVKSFFEVYEYLLKQQATVRDLYRYLERYSTENNQRSLFEYILKTSISSLKS
;
A
#
# COMPACT_ATOMS: atom_id res chain seq x y z
N THR A 1 -12.49 -13.58 15.07
CA THR A 1 -12.98 -12.93 16.29
C THR A 1 -11.95 -12.98 17.41
N GLU A 2 -11.45 -14.14 17.83
CA GLU A 2 -10.40 -14.24 18.88
C GLU A 2 -9.11 -13.43 18.60
N LEU A 3 -8.69 -13.28 17.34
CA LEU A 3 -7.51 -12.48 17.02
C LEU A 3 -7.72 -10.98 17.23
N ASN A 4 -8.89 -10.47 16.84
CA ASN A 4 -9.22 -9.06 17.03
C ASN A 4 -9.31 -8.72 18.52
N ASP A 5 -9.81 -9.66 19.33
CA ASP A 5 -9.91 -9.49 20.79
C ASP A 5 -8.55 -9.58 21.48
N ARG A 6 -7.64 -10.49 21.05
CA ARG A 6 -6.26 -10.56 21.58
C ARG A 6 -5.39 -9.37 21.17
N MET A 7 -5.71 -8.71 20.06
CA MET A 7 -4.98 -7.53 19.58
C MET A 7 -5.31 -6.24 20.35
N ASN A 8 -6.47 -6.18 21.01
CA ASN A 8 -6.92 -4.98 21.74
C ASN A 8 -6.19 -4.74 23.09
N ASN A 9 -5.47 -5.73 23.63
CA ASN A 9 -4.87 -5.69 24.98
C ASN A 9 -3.33 -5.64 25.01
N ALA A 10 -2.66 -5.37 23.89
CA ALA A 10 -1.24 -5.75 23.71
C ALA A 10 -0.19 -4.64 23.91
N ASP A 11 -0.42 -3.67 24.79
CA ASP A 11 0.63 -2.72 25.24
C ASP A 11 1.33 -3.16 26.55
N VAL A 12 1.10 -4.40 26.99
CA VAL A 12 1.76 -4.99 28.18
C VAL A 12 2.89 -5.93 27.74
N THR A 13 4.05 -5.72 28.35
CA THR A 13 5.30 -6.49 28.27
C THR A 13 5.13 -8.01 28.10
N HIS A 14 4.98 -8.47 26.87
CA HIS A 14 5.11 -9.89 26.53
C HIS A 14 6.51 -10.15 25.97
N ASP A 15 7.21 -11.18 26.50
CA ASP A 15 8.53 -11.60 26.01
C ASP A 15 8.51 -11.82 24.49
N LYS A 16 9.14 -10.92 23.74
CA LYS A 16 9.29 -11.04 22.29
C LYS A 16 10.23 -12.20 22.01
N ILE A 17 9.91 -13.02 21.01
CA ILE A 17 10.74 -14.13 20.58
C ILE A 17 11.12 -13.97 19.11
N SER A 18 12.34 -14.40 18.79
CA SER A 18 12.81 -14.51 17.42
C SER A 18 13.56 -15.84 17.22
N LYS A 19 13.45 -16.43 16.04
CA LYS A 19 14.07 -17.70 15.64
C LYS A 19 14.57 -17.63 14.19
N GLY A 20 15.46 -18.55 13.80
CA GLY A 20 16.04 -18.60 12.46
C GLY A 20 17.21 -17.65 12.25
N THR A 21 17.47 -17.29 11.00
CA THR A 21 18.60 -16.44 10.60
C THR A 21 18.50 -15.08 11.30
N PRO A 22 19.59 -14.54 11.89
CA PRO A 22 19.57 -13.22 12.50
C PRO A 22 19.09 -12.13 11.52
N LEU A 23 18.22 -11.23 11.98
CA LEU A 23 17.62 -10.21 11.12
C LEU A 23 18.67 -9.30 10.46
N THR A 24 19.74 -8.97 11.20
CA THR A 24 20.86 -8.17 10.69
C THR A 24 21.55 -8.85 9.53
N MET A 25 21.76 -10.17 9.56
CA MET A 25 22.36 -10.91 8.44
C MET A 25 21.50 -10.82 7.17
N ILE A 26 20.18 -10.83 7.28
CA ILE A 26 19.29 -10.68 6.12
C ILE A 26 19.31 -9.24 5.57
N ILE A 27 19.31 -8.25 6.46
CA ILE A 27 19.26 -6.83 6.09
C ILE A 27 20.60 -6.35 5.52
N ASP A 28 21.70 -6.76 6.15
CA ASP A 28 23.05 -6.25 5.86
C ASP A 28 23.72 -7.00 4.70
N ALA A 29 23.14 -8.10 4.21
CA ALA A 29 23.67 -8.89 3.10
C ALA A 29 23.95 -8.09 1.80
N TYR A 30 23.40 -6.88 1.68
CA TYR A 30 23.51 -6.03 0.49
C TYR A 30 24.38 -4.81 0.74
N HIS A 31 25.70 -5.03 0.73
CA HIS A 31 26.72 -4.02 1.07
C HIS A 31 26.96 -2.94 0.00
N GLN A 32 26.44 -3.08 -1.22
CA GLN A 32 26.64 -2.10 -2.29
C GLN A 32 25.34 -1.39 -2.68
N PRO A 33 25.36 -0.06 -2.87
CA PRO A 33 24.22 0.65 -3.42
C PRO A 33 23.99 0.16 -4.86
N PRO A 34 22.72 -0.07 -5.25
CA PRO A 34 22.43 -0.50 -6.61
C PRO A 34 22.86 0.49 -7.67
N GLN A 35 23.32 -0.03 -8.81
CA GLN A 35 23.42 0.74 -10.05
C GLN A 35 22.02 0.97 -10.60
N MET A 36 21.34 1.98 -10.07
CA MET A 36 20.01 2.35 -10.53
C MET A 36 20.05 2.91 -11.95
N ILE A 37 19.05 2.53 -12.76
CA ILE A 37 18.83 3.06 -14.10
C ILE A 37 18.60 4.57 -13.99
N ASP A 38 19.25 5.34 -14.85
CA ASP A 38 19.02 6.78 -14.98
C ASP A 38 17.56 7.04 -15.41
N MET A 39 16.87 8.00 -14.78
CA MET A 39 15.51 8.38 -15.17
C MET A 39 15.40 8.73 -16.66
N GLU A 40 16.46 9.28 -17.26
CA GLU A 40 16.48 9.60 -18.69
C GLU A 40 16.48 8.36 -19.59
N LYS A 41 16.90 7.21 -19.06
CA LYS A 41 17.08 5.95 -19.80
C LYS A 41 15.96 4.95 -19.57
N VAL A 42 14.89 5.34 -18.85
CA VAL A 42 13.76 4.45 -18.60
C VAL A 42 13.01 4.13 -19.89
N GLN A 43 12.54 2.89 -20.00
CA GLN A 43 11.72 2.41 -21.11
C GLN A 43 10.35 3.10 -21.06
N LYS A 44 10.09 4.02 -22.00
CA LYS A 44 8.85 4.84 -22.01
C LYS A 44 7.57 4.02 -22.14
N ASP A 45 7.66 2.81 -22.69
CA ASP A 45 6.59 1.81 -22.78
C ASP A 45 6.30 1.11 -21.44
N LYS A 46 7.17 1.25 -20.44
CA LYS A 46 7.03 0.66 -19.09
C LYS A 46 6.96 1.68 -17.95
N TYR A 47 7.34 2.92 -18.23
CA TYR A 47 7.42 4.00 -17.24
C TYR A 47 6.79 5.28 -17.76
N THR A 48 5.92 5.87 -16.96
CA THR A 48 5.45 7.25 -17.12
C THR A 48 6.02 8.11 -16.00
N LEU A 49 6.88 9.06 -16.37
CA LEU A 49 7.34 10.10 -15.48
C LEU A 49 6.36 11.29 -15.53
N MET A 50 5.88 11.70 -14.36
CA MET A 50 5.06 12.90 -14.16
C MET A 50 5.92 14.15 -13.87
N ILE A 51 7.21 13.92 -13.65
CA ILE A 51 8.24 14.92 -13.36
C ILE A 51 9.30 14.89 -14.47
N SER A 52 10.02 15.99 -14.62
CA SER A 52 11.20 16.04 -15.47
C SER A 52 12.29 15.12 -14.88
N PRO A 53 12.99 14.31 -15.71
CA PRO A 53 14.10 13.49 -15.26
C PRO A 53 15.14 14.33 -14.53
N PHE A 54 15.64 13.80 -13.41
CA PHE A 54 16.72 14.40 -12.65
C PHE A 54 17.47 13.30 -11.91
N ARG A 55 18.68 13.63 -11.45
CA ARG A 55 19.46 12.76 -10.57
C ARG A 55 19.47 13.35 -9.17
N TYR A 56 19.01 12.58 -8.18
CA TYR A 56 19.08 13.04 -6.80
C TYR A 56 20.54 13.03 -6.33
N ASP A 57 21.00 14.16 -5.83
CA ASP A 57 22.33 14.33 -5.23
C ASP A 57 22.18 14.93 -3.83
N GLN A 58 22.74 14.25 -2.83
CA GLN A 58 22.69 14.70 -1.44
C GLN A 58 23.58 15.91 -1.16
N LEU A 59 24.58 16.16 -2.00
CA LEU A 59 25.38 17.38 -1.94
C LEU A 59 24.58 18.60 -2.41
N TYR A 60 23.49 18.39 -3.18
CA TYR A 60 22.56 19.41 -3.65
C TYR A 60 21.11 19.05 -3.31
N PRO A 61 20.75 18.97 -2.01
CA PRO A 61 19.46 18.43 -1.54
C PRO A 61 18.26 19.33 -1.90
N ASN A 62 18.51 20.52 -2.45
CA ASN A 62 17.49 21.48 -2.87
C ASN A 62 17.03 21.28 -4.33
N HIS A 63 17.50 20.25 -5.03
CA HIS A 63 16.97 19.92 -6.35
C HIS A 63 15.57 19.32 -6.21
N GLU A 64 14.55 20.16 -6.33
CA GLU A 64 13.16 19.74 -6.25
C GLU A 64 12.70 19.10 -7.56
N PRO A 65 11.96 17.97 -7.51
CA PRO A 65 11.35 17.38 -8.68
C PRO A 65 10.40 18.37 -9.36
N ARG A 66 10.71 18.74 -10.60
CA ARG A 66 9.89 19.69 -11.37
C ARG A 66 8.81 18.97 -12.16
N PRO A 67 7.60 19.54 -12.30
CA PRO A 67 6.60 19.03 -13.23
C PRO A 67 7.17 18.96 -14.65
N ILE A 68 6.71 17.97 -15.42
CA ILE A 68 7.05 17.88 -16.85
C ILE A 68 6.45 19.06 -17.63
N ASN A 69 6.99 19.38 -18.81
CA ASN A 69 6.53 20.47 -19.68
C ASN A 69 6.52 21.86 -19.01
N ASP A 70 7.43 22.10 -18.07
CA ASP A 70 7.54 23.36 -17.33
C ASP A 70 6.22 23.81 -16.66
N GLY A 71 5.37 22.85 -16.27
CA GLY A 71 4.09 23.11 -15.63
C GLY A 71 2.93 23.40 -16.59
N HIS A 72 3.14 23.39 -17.90
CA HIS A 72 2.05 23.51 -18.88
C HIS A 72 1.19 22.25 -18.92
N TYR A 73 -0.08 22.40 -18.56
CA TYR A 73 -1.01 21.28 -18.43
C TYR A 73 -1.34 20.63 -19.78
N ILE A 74 -1.10 19.33 -19.88
CA ILE A 74 -1.51 18.48 -21.01
C ILE A 74 -2.65 17.56 -20.58
N ASP A 75 -3.86 17.90 -20.99
CA ASP A 75 -5.04 17.10 -20.73
C ASP A 75 -5.03 15.79 -21.53
N ARG A 76 -5.51 14.71 -20.91
CA ARG A 76 -5.89 13.47 -21.58
C ARG A 76 -7.19 12.95 -21.00
N TRP A 77 -8.29 13.27 -21.68
CA TRP A 77 -9.62 12.82 -21.31
C TRP A 77 -10.02 11.55 -22.09
N ASN A 78 -9.49 10.39 -21.69
CA ASN A 78 -9.90 9.09 -22.24
C ASN A 78 -9.72 7.95 -21.21
N LYS A 79 -10.20 6.75 -21.54
CA LYS A 79 -10.17 5.57 -20.66
C LYS A 79 -8.76 5.13 -20.22
N ASN A 80 -7.67 5.58 -20.82
CA ASN A 80 -6.33 5.16 -20.39
C ASN A 80 -5.71 6.10 -19.36
N TYR A 81 -6.37 7.20 -19.02
CA TYR A 81 -5.86 8.23 -18.13
C TYR A 81 -6.88 8.61 -17.06
N VAL A 82 -6.38 9.14 -15.95
CA VAL A 82 -7.22 9.73 -14.91
C VAL A 82 -7.99 10.91 -15.52
N ARG A 83 -9.30 10.93 -15.28
CA ARG A 83 -10.18 12.07 -15.58
C ARG A 83 -9.90 13.13 -14.53
N MET A 84 -9.04 14.08 -14.88
CA MET A 84 -8.62 15.14 -13.95
C MET A 84 -9.75 16.16 -13.75
N PRO A 85 -9.97 16.67 -12.52
CA PRO A 85 -11.04 17.63 -12.24
C PRO A 85 -10.89 18.95 -12.99
N CYS A 86 -9.64 19.31 -13.35
CA CYS A 86 -9.31 20.51 -14.11
C CYS A 86 -9.43 20.35 -15.63
N SER A 87 -9.87 19.18 -16.12
CA SER A 87 -10.00 18.96 -17.56
C SER A 87 -11.10 19.86 -18.15
N PRO A 88 -10.85 20.53 -19.29
CA PRO A 88 -11.88 21.29 -20.00
C PRO A 88 -13.01 20.39 -20.54
N CYS A 89 -12.77 19.08 -20.62
CA CYS A 89 -13.77 18.10 -21.05
C CYS A 89 -14.77 17.74 -19.94
N TYR A 90 -14.52 18.12 -18.68
CA TYR A 90 -15.47 17.92 -17.60
C TYR A 90 -16.47 19.07 -17.56
N THR A 91 -17.66 18.86 -18.13
CA THR A 91 -18.62 19.94 -18.40
C THR A 91 -20.00 19.68 -17.79
N LEU A 92 -20.71 20.75 -17.42
CA LEU A 92 -22.09 20.71 -16.92
C LEU A 92 -23.06 21.40 -17.90
N GLY A 93 -24.30 20.92 -17.92
CA GLY A 93 -25.42 21.53 -18.66
C GLY A 93 -25.38 21.34 -20.17
N GLU A 94 -26.45 21.74 -20.85
CA GLU A 94 -26.60 21.58 -22.31
C GLU A 94 -25.53 22.35 -23.10
N ASN A 95 -25.09 23.49 -22.58
CA ASN A 95 -24.06 24.34 -23.18
C ASN A 95 -22.61 23.85 -22.94
N ARG A 96 -22.43 22.69 -22.30
CA ARG A 96 -21.13 22.05 -22.01
C ARG A 96 -20.08 23.02 -21.45
N GLN A 97 -20.46 23.78 -20.42
CA GLN A 97 -19.53 24.70 -19.76
C GLN A 97 -18.56 23.91 -18.86
N PRO A 98 -17.23 24.15 -18.93
CA PRO A 98 -16.27 23.50 -18.04
C PRO A 98 -16.58 23.77 -16.57
N ILE A 99 -16.78 22.71 -15.80
CA ILE A 99 -17.16 22.83 -14.39
C ILE A 99 -16.00 23.31 -13.50
N TRP A 100 -14.76 23.13 -13.97
CA TRP A 100 -13.56 23.51 -13.21
C TRP A 100 -13.56 24.98 -12.82
N THR A 101 -14.01 25.89 -13.67
CA THR A 101 -14.07 27.33 -13.34
C THR A 101 -14.98 27.60 -12.14
N MET A 102 -16.11 26.89 -12.03
CA MET A 102 -17.02 27.01 -10.89
C MET A 102 -16.39 26.42 -9.63
N ILE A 103 -15.83 25.22 -9.73
CA ILE A 103 -15.14 24.53 -8.63
C ILE A 103 -13.96 25.38 -8.12
N SER A 104 -13.13 25.90 -9.00
CA SER A 104 -11.97 26.71 -8.64
C SER A 104 -12.39 28.01 -7.96
N ASN A 105 -13.48 28.64 -8.40
CA ASN A 105 -14.00 29.83 -7.73
C ASN A 105 -14.49 29.52 -6.31
N GLN A 106 -15.18 28.39 -6.13
CA GLN A 106 -15.67 27.96 -4.82
C GLN A 106 -14.50 27.64 -3.87
N LEU A 107 -13.49 26.89 -4.34
CA LEU A 107 -12.28 26.60 -3.58
C LEU A 107 -11.49 27.87 -3.24
N ALA A 108 -11.39 28.83 -4.16
CA ALA A 108 -10.74 30.11 -3.93
C ALA A 108 -11.49 30.95 -2.88
N ASN A 109 -12.82 30.92 -2.89
CA ASN A 109 -13.66 31.56 -1.87
C ASN A 109 -13.45 30.93 -0.48
N LEU A 110 -13.45 29.60 -0.39
CA LEU A 110 -13.15 28.90 0.87
C LEU A 110 -11.74 29.25 1.37
N ARG A 111 -10.74 29.20 0.49
CA ARG A 111 -9.36 29.59 0.81
C ARG A 111 -9.29 31.02 1.36
N LYS A 112 -9.94 31.98 0.71
CA LYS A 112 -10.00 33.37 1.18
C LYS A 112 -10.63 33.48 2.57
N LYS A 113 -11.68 32.70 2.87
CA LYS A 113 -12.25 32.63 4.23
C LYS A 113 -11.25 32.05 5.24
N CYS A 114 -10.49 31.02 4.86
CA CYS A 114 -9.44 30.43 5.70
C CYS A 114 -8.34 31.46 6.00
N ASP A 115 -7.84 32.15 4.98
CA ASP A 115 -6.77 33.17 5.11
C ASP A 115 -7.20 34.33 6.01
N ASN A 116 -8.47 34.73 5.93
CA ASN A 116 -9.08 35.73 6.79
C ASN A 116 -9.49 35.20 8.18
N LYS A 117 -9.25 33.91 8.48
CA LYS A 117 -9.59 33.22 9.73
C LYS A 117 -11.08 33.25 10.08
N ILE A 118 -11.95 33.28 9.06
CA ILE A 118 -13.42 33.28 9.20
C ILE A 118 -14.09 32.01 8.65
N ALA A 119 -13.32 31.07 8.10
CA ALA A 119 -13.86 29.81 7.59
C ALA A 119 -14.47 28.96 8.71
N THR A 120 -15.65 28.42 8.45
CA THR A 120 -16.40 27.52 9.33
C THR A 120 -16.42 26.10 8.78
N VAL A 121 -16.80 25.13 9.62
CA VAL A 121 -17.00 23.74 9.17
C VAL A 121 -18.14 23.66 8.14
N GLU A 122 -19.15 24.53 8.26
CA GLU A 122 -20.23 24.64 7.28
C GLU A 122 -19.74 25.15 5.92
N ASP A 123 -18.79 26.09 5.89
CA ASP A 123 -18.16 26.54 4.64
C ASP A 123 -17.41 25.39 3.93
N LEU A 124 -16.74 24.54 4.69
CA LEU A 124 -16.08 23.35 4.15
C LEU A 124 -17.10 22.37 3.57
N LYS A 125 -18.16 22.07 4.33
CA LYS A 125 -19.23 21.17 3.90
C LYS A 125 -19.91 21.66 2.63
N THR A 126 -20.41 22.89 2.64
CA THR A 126 -21.08 23.51 1.49
C THR A 126 -20.17 23.57 0.26
N THR A 127 -18.85 23.73 0.45
CA THR A 127 -17.89 23.67 -0.65
C THR A 127 -17.78 22.25 -1.24
N ILE A 128 -17.70 21.21 -0.43
CA ILE A 128 -17.67 19.82 -0.91
C ILE A 128 -18.99 19.46 -1.60
N GLU A 129 -20.13 19.82 -1.01
CA GLU A 129 -21.45 19.58 -1.60
C GLU A 129 -21.62 20.31 -2.94
N PHE A 130 -21.12 21.56 -3.04
CA PHE A 130 -21.10 22.29 -4.31
C PHE A 130 -20.23 21.60 -5.37
N CYS A 131 -19.03 21.15 -5.01
CA CYS A 131 -18.11 20.54 -5.96
C CYS A 131 -18.61 19.21 -6.53
N THR A 132 -19.47 18.52 -5.79
CA THR A 132 -19.97 17.18 -6.12
C THR A 132 -21.41 17.18 -6.60
N GLY A 133 -22.18 18.25 -6.35
CA GLY A 133 -23.61 18.29 -6.65
C GLY A 133 -24.46 17.42 -5.73
N HIS A 134 -23.92 16.95 -4.60
CA HIS A 134 -24.60 16.04 -3.68
C HIS A 134 -24.46 16.50 -2.23
N HIS A 135 -25.52 16.29 -1.44
CA HIS A 135 -25.44 16.43 0.01
C HIS A 135 -24.69 15.24 0.62
N TYR A 136 -23.79 15.51 1.58
CA TYR A 136 -23.04 14.47 2.26
C TYR A 136 -23.22 14.52 3.77
N ASP A 137 -23.36 13.32 4.34
CA ASP A 137 -23.12 13.12 5.76
C ASP A 137 -21.61 13.31 6.04
N MET A 138 -21.29 14.36 6.81
CA MET A 138 -19.93 14.70 7.22
C MET A 138 -19.66 14.41 8.70
N TYR A 139 -20.49 13.57 9.34
CA TYR A 139 -20.48 13.35 10.79
C TYR A 139 -19.11 13.12 11.41
N CYS A 140 -18.27 12.24 10.83
CA CYS A 140 -16.96 11.93 11.40
C CYS A 140 -15.99 13.11 11.28
N LEU A 141 -16.02 13.85 10.16
CA LEU A 141 -15.18 15.04 9.97
C LEU A 141 -15.63 16.19 10.88
N GLU A 142 -16.93 16.46 10.92
CA GLU A 142 -17.52 17.47 11.81
C GLU A 142 -17.24 17.14 13.27
N THR A 143 -17.37 15.87 13.67
CA THR A 143 -17.06 15.42 15.03
C THR A 143 -15.59 15.63 15.37
N LEU A 144 -14.67 15.27 14.46
CA LEU A 144 -13.25 15.51 14.66
C LEU A 144 -12.96 17.00 14.89
N ILE A 145 -13.46 17.86 14.01
CA ILE A 145 -13.14 19.30 14.04
C ILE A 145 -13.83 20.00 15.22
N ASN A 146 -15.09 19.69 15.50
CA ASN A 146 -15.89 20.42 16.48
C ASN A 146 -15.82 19.85 17.90
N LYS A 147 -15.61 18.54 18.06
CA LYS A 147 -15.69 17.85 19.37
C LYS A 147 -14.37 17.26 19.84
N VAL A 148 -13.48 16.88 18.93
CA VAL A 148 -12.21 16.19 19.28
C VAL A 148 -11.03 17.16 19.29
N TYR A 149 -10.93 18.05 18.30
CA TYR A 149 -9.89 19.07 18.28
C TYR A 149 -10.07 20.09 19.39
N THR A 150 -8.95 20.48 20.01
CA THR A 150 -8.89 21.66 20.86
C THR A 150 -9.16 22.93 20.04
N ASN A 151 -9.49 24.03 20.72
CA ASN A 151 -9.70 25.32 20.05
C ASN A 151 -8.50 25.74 19.19
N SER A 152 -7.27 25.51 19.67
CA SER A 152 -6.05 25.83 18.93
C SER A 152 -5.88 24.96 17.68
N GLU A 153 -6.10 23.65 17.80
CA GLU A 153 -6.03 22.72 16.66
C GLU A 153 -7.09 23.03 15.60
N ARG A 154 -8.32 23.32 16.04
CA ARG A 154 -9.41 23.72 15.14
C ARG A 154 -9.07 25.01 14.39
N ILE A 155 -8.60 26.04 15.08
CA ILE A 155 -8.19 27.30 14.43
C ILE A 155 -7.04 27.04 13.45
N HIS A 156 -6.03 26.27 13.85
CA HIS A 156 -4.89 25.94 13.00
C HIS A 156 -5.33 25.16 11.75
N PHE A 157 -6.21 24.16 11.91
CA PHE A 157 -6.76 23.41 10.80
C PHE A 157 -7.54 24.31 9.85
N MET A 158 -8.52 25.07 10.36
CA MET A 158 -9.43 25.86 9.53
C MET A 158 -8.74 27.04 8.83
N SER A 159 -7.71 27.65 9.44
CA SER A 159 -7.03 28.82 8.89
C SER A 159 -5.78 28.51 8.06
N ILE A 160 -5.02 27.48 8.43
CA ILE A 160 -3.72 27.19 7.81
C ILE A 160 -3.80 25.92 6.97
N VAL A 161 -4.15 24.79 7.61
CA VAL A 161 -4.12 23.49 6.91
C VAL A 161 -5.13 23.47 5.76
N LEU A 162 -6.38 23.86 6.03
CA LEU A 162 -7.43 23.88 5.00
C LEU A 162 -7.16 24.89 3.88
N SER A 163 -6.60 26.07 4.19
CA SER A 163 -6.16 27.04 3.17
C SER A 163 -5.15 26.41 2.21
N ASN A 164 -4.17 25.69 2.76
CA ASN A 164 -3.14 25.04 1.96
C ASN A 164 -3.66 23.81 1.20
N ILE A 165 -4.62 23.04 1.74
CA ILE A 165 -5.32 21.99 0.97
C ILE A 165 -6.06 22.62 -0.23
N CYS A 166 -6.76 23.74 -0.03
CA CYS A 166 -7.38 24.48 -1.14
C CYS A 166 -6.33 24.91 -2.18
N SER A 167 -5.19 25.45 -1.73
CA SER A 167 -4.09 25.86 -2.63
C SER A 167 -3.55 24.68 -3.45
N LEU A 168 -3.35 23.51 -2.83
CA LEU A 168 -2.89 22.30 -3.51
C LEU A 168 -3.90 21.84 -4.58
N ALA A 169 -5.20 21.85 -4.27
CA ALA A 169 -6.24 21.47 -5.23
C ALA A 169 -6.40 22.49 -6.37
N LEU A 170 -6.35 23.80 -6.07
CA LEU A 170 -6.47 24.88 -7.04
C LEU A 170 -5.36 24.88 -8.09
N ASN A 171 -4.16 24.44 -7.72
CA ASN A 171 -2.98 24.42 -8.59
C ASN A 171 -2.73 23.04 -9.23
N VAL A 172 -3.71 22.14 -9.23
CA VAL A 172 -3.53 20.76 -9.71
C VAL A 172 -3.11 20.69 -11.18
N ASP A 173 -3.57 21.60 -12.03
CA ASP A 173 -3.18 21.70 -13.44
C ASP A 173 -1.70 22.06 -13.63
N ARG A 174 -1.17 22.93 -12.76
CA ARG A 174 0.25 23.33 -12.78
C ARG A 174 1.16 22.29 -12.13
N ILE A 175 0.72 21.68 -11.03
CA ILE A 175 1.48 20.70 -10.26
C ILE A 175 1.49 19.35 -11.00
N CYS A 176 0.31 18.87 -11.40
CA CYS A 176 0.12 17.67 -12.21
C CYS A 176 -0.07 18.09 -13.68
N SER A 177 0.98 18.60 -14.30
CA SER A 177 1.02 19.15 -15.67
C SER A 177 0.70 18.16 -16.80
N ARG A 178 0.27 16.94 -16.47
CA ARG A 178 -0.35 15.98 -17.39
C ARG A 178 -1.27 15.05 -16.63
N SER A 179 -2.28 14.48 -17.29
CA SER A 179 -3.10 13.44 -16.66
C SER A 179 -2.27 12.17 -16.38
N PRO A 180 -2.30 11.63 -15.14
CA PRO A 180 -1.69 10.34 -14.83
C PRO A 180 -2.34 9.21 -15.65
N PRO A 181 -1.58 8.26 -16.21
CA PRO A 181 -2.17 7.07 -16.83
C PRO A 181 -2.73 6.13 -15.76
N LEU A 182 -3.76 5.37 -16.14
CA LEU A 182 -4.32 4.31 -15.30
C LEU A 182 -3.49 3.03 -15.45
N LEU A 183 -3.22 2.38 -14.32
CA LEU A 183 -2.56 1.07 -14.23
C LEU A 183 -3.62 -0.03 -14.35
N ARG A 184 -3.95 -0.35 -15.61
CA ARG A 184 -5.00 -1.31 -16.02
C ARG A 184 -4.57 -2.77 -15.85
N ILE A 185 -5.54 -3.66 -15.69
CA ILE A 185 -5.38 -5.13 -15.65
C ILE A 185 -4.61 -5.62 -16.87
N GLY A 186 -3.71 -6.58 -16.65
CA GLY A 186 -2.86 -7.21 -17.67
C GLY A 186 -1.65 -6.38 -18.07
N THR A 187 -1.43 -5.20 -17.46
CA THR A 187 -0.29 -4.34 -17.81
C THR A 187 0.85 -4.46 -16.81
N THR A 188 2.08 -4.34 -17.29
CA THR A 188 3.26 -4.05 -16.45
C THR A 188 3.71 -2.63 -16.76
N HIS A 189 3.37 -1.68 -15.88
CA HIS A 189 3.66 -0.26 -16.08
C HIS A 189 3.88 0.45 -14.75
N SER A 190 4.67 1.53 -14.78
CA SER A 190 4.98 2.34 -13.60
C SER A 190 4.60 3.80 -13.82
N VAL A 191 4.07 4.45 -12.79
CA VAL A 191 3.85 5.89 -12.73
C VAL A 191 4.70 6.47 -11.62
N THR A 192 5.62 7.36 -11.97
CA THR A 192 6.54 8.00 -11.03
C THR A 192 6.23 9.50 -10.95
N MET A 193 6.04 10.01 -9.74
CA MET A 193 5.62 11.39 -9.47
C MET A 193 6.30 11.96 -8.23
N SER A 194 6.25 13.27 -8.04
CA SER A 194 6.74 13.89 -6.81
C SER A 194 5.76 13.73 -5.65
N GLN A 195 6.26 13.86 -4.42
CA GLN A 195 5.39 13.94 -3.24
C GLN A 195 4.45 15.17 -3.31
N LEU A 196 4.86 16.26 -3.99
CA LEU A 196 4.01 17.43 -4.27
C LEU A 196 2.83 17.09 -5.19
N GLN A 197 3.07 16.32 -6.24
CA GLN A 197 2.01 15.84 -7.12
C GLN A 197 1.04 14.92 -6.38
N ALA A 198 1.55 14.01 -5.56
CA ALA A 198 0.72 13.16 -4.71
C ALA A 198 -0.16 13.99 -3.76
N ALA A 199 0.42 14.98 -3.09
CA ALA A 199 -0.30 15.89 -2.20
C ALA A 199 -1.43 16.66 -2.90
N SER A 200 -1.18 17.16 -4.12
CA SER A 200 -2.19 17.86 -4.92
C SER A 200 -3.34 16.92 -5.32
N LEU A 201 -3.04 15.69 -5.76
CA LEU A 201 -4.05 14.67 -6.06
C LEU A 201 -4.87 14.30 -4.81
N LEU A 202 -4.24 14.17 -3.64
CA LEU A 202 -4.94 13.90 -2.39
C LEU A 202 -5.77 15.09 -1.91
N ALA A 203 -5.35 16.33 -2.17
CA ALA A 203 -6.18 17.50 -1.92
C ALA A 203 -7.44 17.51 -2.81
N CYS A 204 -7.33 17.07 -4.07
CA CYS A 204 -8.50 16.85 -4.93
C CYS A 204 -9.42 15.74 -4.38
N ALA A 205 -8.85 14.63 -3.90
CA ALA A 205 -9.62 13.55 -3.26
C ALA A 205 -10.34 14.01 -1.98
N PHE A 206 -9.71 14.87 -1.18
CA PHE A 206 -10.28 15.48 0.02
C PHE A 206 -11.54 16.31 -0.32
N PHE A 207 -11.51 17.08 -1.40
CA PHE A 207 -12.69 17.81 -1.87
C PHE A 207 -13.63 16.97 -2.75
N CYS A 208 -13.39 15.66 -2.87
CA CYS A 208 -14.17 14.73 -3.68
C CYS A 208 -14.28 15.12 -5.16
N LEU A 209 -13.19 15.64 -5.74
CA LEU A 209 -13.23 16.27 -7.08
C LEU A 209 -13.12 15.29 -8.24
N PHE A 210 -12.75 14.02 -8.03
CA PHE A 210 -12.56 13.08 -9.14
C PHE A 210 -13.92 12.63 -9.70
N PRO A 211 -14.24 12.95 -10.96
CA PRO A 211 -15.54 12.69 -11.56
C PRO A 211 -15.74 11.22 -11.89
N TYR A 212 -16.99 10.73 -11.86
CA TYR A 212 -17.34 9.34 -12.18
C TYR A 212 -16.73 8.29 -11.25
N ARG A 213 -16.20 8.70 -10.10
CA ARG A 213 -15.56 7.79 -9.14
C ARG A 213 -16.40 7.50 -7.91
N SER A 214 -17.43 8.30 -7.65
CA SER A 214 -18.33 8.05 -6.53
C SER A 214 -19.36 6.99 -6.89
N ASN A 215 -19.58 6.03 -5.97
CA ASN A 215 -20.50 4.89 -6.14
C ASN A 215 -21.96 5.23 -6.49
N ASN A 216 -22.34 6.52 -6.42
CA ASN A 216 -23.69 6.98 -6.75
C ASN A 216 -23.86 7.35 -8.23
N GLU A 217 -22.75 7.49 -8.97
CA GLU A 217 -22.77 7.74 -10.41
C GLU A 217 -22.76 6.39 -11.13
N GLN A 218 -23.80 6.09 -11.91
CA GLN A 218 -23.84 4.90 -12.76
C GLN A 218 -22.81 5.06 -13.90
N ASN A 219 -21.57 4.67 -13.65
CA ASN A 219 -20.53 4.61 -14.68
C ASN A 219 -19.70 3.33 -14.57
N ASP A 220 -19.83 2.46 -15.57
CA ASP A 220 -19.09 1.20 -15.67
C ASP A 220 -17.59 1.41 -15.96
N GLU A 221 -17.16 2.61 -16.39
CA GLU A 221 -15.75 2.92 -16.74
C GLU A 221 -14.78 2.63 -15.58
N TYR A 222 -15.24 2.81 -14.35
CA TYR A 222 -14.46 2.68 -13.12
C TYR A 222 -14.87 1.52 -12.21
N GLU A 223 -15.68 0.56 -12.69
CA GLU A 223 -16.14 -0.60 -11.88
C GLU A 223 -14.98 -1.41 -11.28
N ASN A 224 -13.84 -1.45 -11.96
CA ASN A 224 -12.63 -2.15 -11.51
C ASN A 224 -11.70 -1.30 -10.63
N PHE A 225 -12.08 -0.10 -10.22
CA PHE A 225 -11.28 0.79 -9.38
C PHE A 225 -11.92 1.02 -8.01
N GLN A 226 -11.11 1.47 -7.04
CA GLN A 226 -11.61 2.06 -5.81
C GLN A 226 -12.10 3.49 -6.04
N ASP A 227 -13.04 3.94 -5.21
CA ASP A 227 -13.37 5.36 -5.06
C ASP A 227 -12.20 6.07 -4.34
N PRO A 228 -11.50 7.02 -4.99
CA PRO A 228 -10.42 7.77 -4.36
C PRO A 228 -10.95 8.95 -3.54
N ASN A 229 -12.22 9.35 -3.69
CA ASN A 229 -12.80 10.50 -3.01
C ASN A 229 -13.10 10.18 -1.54
N PHE A 230 -12.90 11.15 -0.66
CA PHE A 230 -12.93 10.92 0.79
C PHE A 230 -14.35 10.94 1.40
N ASN A 231 -15.39 11.05 0.59
CA ASN A 231 -16.80 11.07 1.00
C ASN A 231 -17.13 9.92 1.97
N GLN A 232 -16.70 8.70 1.70
CA GLN A 232 -16.97 7.56 2.61
C GLN A 232 -16.31 7.72 3.98
N LEU A 233 -15.18 8.41 4.06
CA LEU A 233 -14.42 8.59 5.29
C LEU A 233 -15.08 9.63 6.20
N TYR A 234 -15.78 10.60 5.61
CA TYR A 234 -16.47 11.67 6.34
C TYR A 234 -17.77 11.21 7.00
N ARG A 235 -18.45 10.23 6.40
CA ARG A 235 -19.74 9.72 6.86
C ARG A 235 -19.66 9.02 8.21
N TYR A 236 -20.80 9.01 8.92
CA TYR A 236 -20.99 8.23 10.14
C TYR A 236 -20.46 6.80 9.98
N GLY A 237 -19.88 6.28 11.05
CA GLY A 237 -19.27 4.98 11.05
C GLY A 237 -18.53 4.71 12.37
N PRO A 238 -17.72 3.65 12.39
CA PRO A 238 -17.04 3.25 13.60
C PRO A 238 -15.96 4.28 13.98
N PRO A 239 -15.59 4.41 15.27
CA PRO A 239 -14.74 5.50 15.76
C PRO A 239 -13.35 5.54 15.11
N GLN A 240 -12.89 4.42 14.55
CA GLN A 240 -11.61 4.34 13.82
C GLN A 240 -11.59 5.27 12.61
N LYS A 241 -12.73 5.64 12.02
CA LYS A 241 -12.76 6.66 10.96
C LYS A 241 -12.22 8.01 11.45
N ILE A 242 -12.52 8.40 12.69
CA ILE A 242 -11.99 9.63 13.30
C ILE A 242 -10.47 9.49 13.49
N GLU A 243 -9.98 8.34 13.94
CA GLU A 243 -8.54 8.07 14.08
C GLU A 243 -7.81 8.09 12.74
N LYS A 244 -8.42 7.57 11.67
CA LYS A 244 -7.88 7.68 10.31
C LYS A 244 -7.84 9.12 9.82
N LEU A 245 -8.91 9.88 10.06
CA LEU A 245 -8.95 11.31 9.75
C LEU A 245 -7.85 12.07 10.50
N LYS A 246 -7.55 11.74 11.76
CA LYS A 246 -6.40 12.32 12.48
C LYS A 246 -5.09 12.08 11.74
N CYS A 247 -4.81 10.86 11.28
CA CYS A 247 -3.60 10.56 10.53
C CYS A 247 -3.52 11.34 9.19
N ILE A 248 -4.62 11.35 8.42
CA ILE A 248 -4.67 12.01 7.11
C ILE A 248 -4.56 13.54 7.24
N LEU A 249 -5.25 14.14 8.21
CA LEU A 249 -5.14 15.57 8.47
C LEU A 249 -3.77 15.94 9.08
N HIS A 250 -3.16 15.03 9.83
CA HIS A 250 -1.77 15.17 10.29
C HIS A 250 -0.78 15.16 9.12
N TYR A 251 -0.99 14.31 8.11
CA TYR A 251 -0.22 14.35 6.86
C TYR A 251 -0.32 15.72 6.19
N PHE A 252 -1.54 16.23 5.95
CA PHE A 252 -1.72 17.56 5.36
C PHE A 252 -1.05 18.64 6.21
N ARG A 253 -1.21 18.62 7.53
CA ARG A 253 -0.50 19.55 8.43
C ARG A 253 1.02 19.49 8.26
N ARG A 254 1.61 18.29 8.18
CA ARG A 254 3.06 18.09 7.98
C ARG A 254 3.54 18.67 6.66
N ILE A 255 2.90 18.30 5.54
CA ILE A 255 3.37 18.70 4.21
C ILE A 255 3.11 20.18 3.92
N THR A 256 2.08 20.77 4.52
CA THR A 256 1.78 22.20 4.36
C THR A 256 2.69 23.08 5.21
N ASN A 257 3.24 22.54 6.29
CA ASN A 257 4.32 23.20 7.04
C ASN A 257 5.67 23.11 6.33
N LYS A 258 6.00 21.95 5.77
CA LYS A 258 7.20 21.75 4.95
C LYS A 258 6.93 20.70 3.88
N MET A 259 6.83 21.15 2.63
CA MET A 259 6.58 20.24 1.52
C MET A 259 7.78 19.31 1.32
N PRO A 260 7.60 17.98 1.36
CA PRO A 260 8.66 17.06 1.00
C PRO A 260 8.98 17.14 -0.50
N ASN A 261 10.27 17.07 -0.83
CA ASN A 261 10.81 17.17 -2.18
C ASN A 261 11.20 15.81 -2.79
N GLY A 262 10.59 14.72 -2.32
CA GLY A 262 10.89 13.39 -2.80
C GLY A 262 10.05 12.95 -3.99
N VAL A 263 10.34 11.72 -4.41
CA VAL A 263 9.67 11.01 -5.50
C VAL A 263 9.05 9.73 -4.99
N ILE A 264 7.92 9.35 -5.57
CA ILE A 264 7.22 8.09 -5.31
C ILE A 264 6.89 7.39 -6.63
N THR A 265 6.80 6.06 -6.60
CA THR A 265 6.42 5.25 -7.76
C THR A 265 5.34 4.25 -7.42
N PHE A 266 4.31 4.21 -8.27
CA PHE A 266 3.28 3.20 -8.30
C PHE A 266 3.56 2.28 -9.49
N LYS A 267 3.79 1.00 -9.26
CA LYS A 267 4.04 0.04 -10.34
C LYS A 267 3.03 -1.10 -10.26
N ARG A 268 2.31 -1.33 -11.34
CA ARG A 268 1.60 -2.59 -11.55
C ARG A 268 2.54 -3.56 -12.23
N TYR A 269 2.56 -4.79 -11.74
CA TYR A 269 3.28 -5.88 -12.38
C TYR A 269 2.32 -7.02 -12.66
N SER A 270 2.40 -7.58 -13.86
CA SER A 270 1.72 -8.79 -14.27
C SER A 270 2.77 -9.82 -14.67
N LEU A 271 2.81 -10.95 -13.96
CA LEU A 271 3.73 -12.03 -14.24
C LEU A 271 3.29 -12.73 -15.54
N PRO A 272 4.14 -12.80 -16.57
CA PRO A 272 3.80 -13.49 -17.81
C PRO A 272 3.56 -14.98 -17.59
N ASP A 273 2.63 -15.59 -18.33
CA ASP A 273 2.23 -16.99 -18.12
C ASP A 273 3.38 -17.99 -18.28
N ASN A 274 4.33 -17.70 -19.15
CA ASN A 274 5.54 -18.52 -19.36
C ASN A 274 6.55 -18.44 -18.19
N SER A 275 6.30 -17.59 -17.21
CA SER A 275 7.17 -17.36 -16.05
C SER A 275 6.64 -18.01 -14.77
N TYR A 276 5.53 -18.76 -14.85
CA TYR A 276 5.04 -19.51 -13.69
C TYR A 276 5.99 -20.68 -13.36
N PRO A 277 6.39 -20.84 -12.09
CA PRO A 277 7.19 -21.99 -11.67
C PRO A 277 6.40 -23.29 -11.83
N ASN A 278 7.05 -24.33 -12.32
CA ASN A 278 6.52 -25.69 -12.16
C ASN A 278 6.86 -26.20 -10.76
N TRP A 279 5.97 -25.92 -9.80
CA TRP A 279 6.12 -26.28 -8.39
C TRP A 279 6.43 -27.77 -8.17
N SER A 280 5.82 -28.65 -8.97
CA SER A 280 5.99 -30.11 -8.87
C SER A 280 7.37 -30.62 -9.31
N SER A 281 8.15 -29.79 -9.99
CA SER A 281 9.51 -30.11 -10.45
C SER A 281 10.57 -29.15 -9.93
N SER A 282 10.22 -28.17 -9.10
CA SER A 282 11.18 -27.18 -8.60
C SER A 282 12.24 -27.81 -7.70
N ILE A 283 13.50 -27.52 -8.02
CA ILE A 283 14.67 -27.93 -7.23
C ILE A 283 15.18 -26.81 -6.31
N ALA A 284 14.45 -25.69 -6.21
CA ALA A 284 14.84 -24.57 -5.36
C ALA A 284 14.96 -25.03 -3.90
N ARG A 285 16.08 -24.68 -3.27
CA ARG A 285 16.33 -24.90 -1.83
C ARG A 285 15.57 -23.86 -1.02
N LEU A 286 15.23 -24.20 0.22
CA LEU A 286 14.58 -23.27 1.13
C LEU A 286 15.47 -22.06 1.40
N CYS A 287 14.92 -20.85 1.30
CA CYS A 287 15.62 -19.60 1.59
C CYS A 287 15.86 -19.43 3.10
N ASP A 288 16.78 -18.53 3.45
CA ASP A 288 16.93 -18.05 4.82
C ASP A 288 15.61 -17.50 5.37
N MET A 289 15.35 -17.76 6.65
CA MET A 289 14.12 -17.30 7.30
C MET A 289 14.38 -16.73 8.69
N HIS A 290 13.82 -15.55 8.96
CA HIS A 290 13.73 -14.93 10.28
C HIS A 290 12.28 -14.93 10.75
N LEU A 291 11.98 -15.59 11.86
CA LEU A 291 10.67 -15.61 12.49
C LEU A 291 10.68 -14.71 13.72
N THR A 292 9.67 -13.84 13.88
CA THR A 292 9.61 -12.96 15.06
C THR A 292 8.20 -12.61 15.50
N THR A 293 8.03 -12.41 16.80
CA THR A 293 6.87 -11.73 17.39
C THR A 293 7.13 -10.26 17.72
N GLY A 294 8.37 -9.81 17.57
CA GLY A 294 8.85 -8.56 18.16
C GLY A 294 8.75 -7.31 17.29
N LYS A 295 8.46 -7.47 15.99
CA LYS A 295 8.42 -6.38 15.00
C LYS A 295 7.15 -6.43 14.17
N LYS A 296 6.64 -5.25 13.82
CA LYS A 296 5.64 -5.06 12.77
C LYS A 296 6.33 -4.98 11.41
N ILE A 297 5.61 -5.28 10.34
CA ILE A 297 6.16 -5.31 8.97
C ILE A 297 6.76 -3.95 8.57
N GLU A 298 6.06 -2.86 8.86
CA GLU A 298 6.49 -1.49 8.55
C GLU A 298 7.73 -1.01 9.33
N ASP A 299 8.07 -1.71 10.41
CA ASP A 299 9.24 -1.44 11.25
C ASP A 299 10.47 -2.26 10.81
N VAL A 300 10.30 -3.22 9.90
CA VAL A 300 11.42 -3.95 9.27
C VAL A 300 11.92 -3.14 8.08
N LYS A 301 12.91 -2.28 8.30
CA LYS A 301 13.50 -1.43 7.25
C LYS A 301 14.37 -2.23 6.27
N TYR A 302 14.63 -1.65 5.10
CA TYR A 302 15.48 -2.24 4.05
C TYR A 302 15.00 -3.62 3.58
N THR A 303 13.69 -3.78 3.50
CA THR A 303 13.03 -5.00 3.02
C THR A 303 11.94 -4.63 2.03
N LEU A 304 11.47 -5.62 1.27
CA LEU A 304 10.19 -5.50 0.60
C LEU A 304 9.09 -5.83 1.62
N GLN A 305 8.30 -4.83 1.97
CA GLN A 305 7.23 -4.94 2.96
C GLN A 305 5.94 -5.38 2.29
N VAL A 306 5.36 -6.49 2.75
CA VAL A 306 4.12 -7.01 2.20
C VAL A 306 2.93 -6.26 2.80
N ASP A 307 2.08 -5.77 1.92
CA ASP A 307 0.75 -5.26 2.22
C ASP A 307 -0.29 -6.36 1.95
N PHE A 308 -1.06 -6.72 2.99
CA PHE A 308 -2.06 -7.79 2.96
C PHE A 308 -3.34 -7.27 2.31
N ALA A 309 -3.22 -7.02 1.02
CA ALA A 309 -4.15 -6.19 0.29
C ALA A 309 -5.52 -6.85 0.06
N ASN A 310 -6.51 -6.01 -0.21
CA ASN A 310 -7.65 -6.41 -1.01
C ASN A 310 -7.26 -6.41 -2.50
N LYS A 311 -7.95 -7.20 -3.34
CA LYS A 311 -7.73 -7.15 -4.79
C LYS A 311 -7.96 -5.75 -5.35
N TYR A 312 -8.86 -4.97 -4.74
CA TYR A 312 -8.97 -3.54 -4.93
C TYR A 312 -8.10 -2.81 -3.90
N ILE A 313 -6.91 -2.38 -4.33
CA ILE A 313 -5.86 -1.83 -3.45
C ILE A 313 -6.38 -0.73 -2.50
N GLY A 314 -5.96 -0.81 -1.23
CA GLY A 314 -6.42 0.07 -0.15
C GLY A 314 -7.68 -0.43 0.55
N GLY A 315 -8.35 -1.47 0.03
CA GLY A 315 -9.44 -2.16 0.71
C GLY A 315 -10.53 -1.21 1.22
N GLY A 316 -10.78 -1.26 2.54
CA GLY A 316 -11.76 -0.40 3.20
C GLY A 316 -11.19 0.88 3.79
N VAL A 317 -10.06 1.41 3.30
CA VAL A 317 -9.32 2.51 3.96
C VAL A 317 -10.15 3.78 4.10
N LEU A 318 -10.92 4.15 3.07
CA LEU A 318 -11.84 5.29 3.14
C LEU A 318 -13.19 4.92 3.78
N GLY A 319 -13.41 3.66 4.12
CA GLY A 319 -14.61 3.17 4.79
C GLY A 319 -14.32 2.68 6.22
N SER A 320 -14.95 1.57 6.59
CA SER A 320 -14.86 0.97 7.94
C SER A 320 -13.70 -0.01 8.12
N GLY A 321 -12.97 -0.38 7.06
CA GLY A 321 -11.85 -1.34 7.17
C GLY A 321 -10.72 -0.77 8.03
N CYS A 322 -10.15 -1.53 8.96
CA CYS A 322 -9.10 -1.00 9.84
C CYS A 322 -8.09 -2.09 10.24
N VAL A 323 -7.73 -2.95 9.30
CA VAL A 323 -6.72 -4.00 9.51
C VAL A 323 -5.39 -3.56 8.90
N GLN A 324 -4.48 -4.50 8.64
CA GLN A 324 -3.09 -4.18 8.25
C GLN A 324 -3.00 -3.25 7.04
N GLU A 325 -3.74 -3.50 5.96
CA GLU A 325 -3.75 -2.66 4.75
C GLU A 325 -4.24 -1.23 5.06
N GLU A 326 -5.44 -1.10 5.64
CA GLU A 326 -6.01 0.24 5.87
C GLU A 326 -5.20 1.05 6.87
N ILE A 327 -4.66 0.42 7.92
CA ILE A 327 -3.75 1.08 8.86
C ILE A 327 -2.50 1.57 8.13
N ARG A 328 -1.92 0.74 7.25
CA ARG A 328 -0.71 1.11 6.49
C ARG A 328 -0.95 2.31 5.58
N PHE A 329 -2.06 2.31 4.83
CA PHE A 329 -2.44 3.43 3.96
C PHE A 329 -2.79 4.70 4.76
N THR A 330 -3.33 4.54 5.96
CA THR A 330 -3.68 5.65 6.84
C THR A 330 -2.44 6.35 7.41
N ILE A 331 -1.41 5.61 7.82
CA ILE A 331 -0.17 6.20 8.37
C ILE A 331 0.82 6.64 7.28
N CYS A 332 0.62 6.20 6.04
CA CYS A 332 1.37 6.60 4.85
C CYS A 332 0.42 7.12 3.73
N PRO A 333 -0.22 8.30 3.91
CA PRO A 333 -1.34 8.72 3.04
C PRO A 333 -1.02 8.86 1.55
N GLU A 334 0.24 9.02 1.17
CA GLU A 334 0.68 9.03 -0.24
C GLU A 334 0.26 7.75 -0.99
N MET A 335 0.12 6.63 -0.27
CA MET A 335 -0.36 5.36 -0.83
C MET A 335 -1.81 5.46 -1.33
N LEU A 336 -2.63 6.38 -0.80
CA LEU A 336 -4.02 6.58 -1.22
C LEU A 336 -4.15 7.00 -2.70
N VAL A 337 -3.09 7.56 -3.30
CA VAL A 337 -3.06 7.85 -4.74
C VAL A 337 -3.20 6.56 -5.57
N SER A 338 -2.84 5.39 -5.04
CA SER A 338 -3.04 4.13 -5.76
C SER A 338 -4.52 3.79 -6.00
N LEU A 339 -5.45 4.25 -5.16
CA LEU A 339 -6.90 4.09 -5.37
C LEU A 339 -7.33 4.81 -6.66
N LEU A 340 -6.70 5.94 -6.97
CA LEU A 340 -6.95 6.71 -8.18
C LEU A 340 -6.42 6.01 -9.43
N LEU A 341 -5.23 5.40 -9.33
CA LEU A 341 -4.45 4.92 -10.47
C LEU A 341 -4.69 3.45 -10.84
N CYS A 342 -4.95 2.58 -9.87
CA CYS A 342 -4.85 1.13 -10.06
C CYS A 342 -6.22 0.46 -10.18
N GLU A 343 -6.39 -0.38 -11.20
CA GLU A 343 -7.51 -1.35 -11.22
C GLU A 343 -7.33 -2.43 -10.14
N LYS A 344 -8.35 -3.27 -9.97
CA LYS A 344 -8.25 -4.51 -9.21
C LYS A 344 -7.13 -5.41 -9.75
N MET A 345 -6.49 -6.19 -8.87
CA MET A 345 -5.45 -7.14 -9.23
C MET A 345 -6.05 -8.48 -9.63
N GLU A 346 -5.58 -9.06 -10.74
CA GLU A 346 -5.80 -10.46 -11.11
C GLU A 346 -4.80 -11.38 -10.41
N ILE A 347 -5.01 -12.69 -10.53
CA ILE A 347 -4.23 -13.75 -9.85
C ILE A 347 -2.70 -13.63 -10.00
N ASN A 348 -2.24 -13.19 -11.17
CA ASN A 348 -0.83 -13.07 -11.54
C ASN A 348 -0.32 -11.63 -11.47
N GLU A 349 -1.01 -10.76 -10.72
CA GLU A 349 -0.67 -9.34 -10.63
C GLU A 349 -0.36 -8.90 -9.20
N CYS A 350 0.47 -7.87 -9.07
CA CYS A 350 0.71 -7.18 -7.80
C CYS A 350 0.96 -5.70 -8.06
N ILE A 351 0.87 -4.89 -6.99
CA ILE A 351 1.13 -3.45 -7.07
C ILE A 351 2.27 -3.10 -6.10
N PHE A 352 3.33 -2.50 -6.62
CA PHE A 352 4.41 -1.95 -5.83
C PHE A 352 4.19 -0.47 -5.53
N LEU A 353 4.47 -0.09 -4.29
CA LEU A 353 4.43 1.29 -3.80
C LEU A 353 5.82 1.62 -3.27
N ILE A 354 6.53 2.51 -3.95
CA ILE A 354 7.96 2.75 -3.72
C ILE A 354 8.15 4.21 -3.36
N GLY A 355 8.86 4.47 -2.27
CA GLY A 355 9.24 5.81 -1.83
C GLY A 355 8.23 6.54 -0.94
N CYS A 356 7.05 5.95 -0.68
CA CYS A 356 6.04 6.56 0.18
C CYS A 356 6.55 6.74 1.63
N GLU A 357 6.30 7.92 2.21
CA GLU A 357 6.71 8.25 3.57
C GLU A 357 5.62 7.88 4.59
N ARG A 358 6.06 7.44 5.78
CA ARG A 358 5.19 7.31 6.95
C ARG A 358 5.14 8.64 7.71
N TYR A 359 3.94 9.12 8.01
CA TYR A 359 3.72 10.39 8.69
C TYR A 359 3.20 10.26 10.12
N SER A 360 2.60 9.11 10.45
CA SER A 360 1.91 8.91 11.75
C SER A 360 2.44 7.69 12.51
N THR A 361 2.59 7.86 13.82
CA THR A 361 2.65 6.76 14.78
C THR A 361 1.22 6.33 15.13
N TYR A 362 1.07 5.09 15.59
CA TYR A 362 -0.24 4.55 15.94
C TYR A 362 -0.12 3.47 17.00
N LYS A 363 -1.21 3.26 17.73
CA LYS A 363 -1.42 2.19 18.70
C LYS A 363 -2.62 1.34 18.32
N GLY A 364 -2.70 0.16 18.93
CA GLY A 364 -3.78 -0.80 18.70
C GLY A 364 -3.87 -1.32 17.27
N TYR A 365 -4.97 -1.99 16.98
CA TYR A 365 -5.26 -2.62 15.69
C TYR A 365 -6.77 -2.87 15.56
N ALA A 366 -7.33 -2.83 14.35
CA ALA A 366 -8.77 -2.98 14.14
C ALA A 366 -9.55 -2.03 15.06
N ASN A 367 -10.39 -2.58 15.94
CA ASN A 367 -11.26 -1.78 16.79
C ASN A 367 -10.50 -0.95 17.85
N SER A 368 -9.24 -1.26 18.14
CA SER A 368 -8.39 -0.46 19.05
C SER A 368 -7.44 0.50 18.34
N PHE A 369 -7.49 0.60 17.01
CA PHE A 369 -6.62 1.50 16.25
C PHE A 369 -6.79 2.95 16.71
N GLN A 370 -5.67 3.60 17.03
CA GLN A 370 -5.62 5.00 17.47
C GLN A 370 -4.41 5.71 16.87
N PHE A 371 -4.61 6.96 16.45
CA PHE A 371 -3.51 7.86 16.09
C PHE A 371 -2.68 8.20 17.34
N ASP A 372 -1.36 8.05 17.25
CA ASP A 372 -0.45 8.23 18.38
C ASP A 372 0.63 9.31 18.11
N GLY A 373 0.33 10.24 17.20
CA GLY A 373 1.19 11.39 16.92
C GLY A 373 2.06 11.28 15.66
N ASN A 374 3.10 12.09 15.65
CA ASN A 374 3.97 12.28 14.50
C ASN A 374 5.00 11.15 14.37
N TYR A 375 5.16 10.63 13.15
CA TYR A 375 6.32 9.80 12.79
C TYR A 375 7.30 10.63 11.97
N GLU A 376 8.56 10.66 12.40
CA GLU A 376 9.65 11.20 11.59
C GLU A 376 10.41 10.04 10.94
N ASP A 377 10.32 9.93 9.61
CA ASP A 377 11.06 8.91 8.90
C ASP A 377 12.55 9.27 8.77
N LYS A 378 13.33 8.76 9.72
CA LYS A 378 14.80 8.88 9.81
C LYS A 378 15.54 7.72 9.14
N THR A 379 14.89 6.93 8.29
CA THR A 379 15.50 5.78 7.63
C THR A 379 16.68 6.21 6.73
N LEU A 380 17.85 5.59 6.91
CA LEU A 380 19.08 5.85 6.14
C LEU A 380 19.67 4.54 5.60
N LYS A 381 19.74 4.36 4.29
CA LYS A 381 20.47 3.24 3.67
C LYS A 381 21.69 3.78 2.93
N TYR A 382 22.86 3.16 3.08
CA TYR A 382 24.12 3.65 2.49
C TYR A 382 24.49 5.09 2.89
N ASN A 383 24.16 5.49 4.13
CA ASN A 383 24.22 6.87 4.62
C ASN A 383 23.33 7.87 3.85
N GLN A 384 22.34 7.34 3.13
CA GLN A 384 21.43 8.11 2.30
C GLN A 384 19.98 7.97 2.78
N ASN A 385 19.25 9.09 2.88
CA ASN A 385 17.82 9.06 3.25
C ASN A 385 16.88 8.75 2.07
N ARG A 386 17.42 8.79 0.85
CA ARG A 386 16.72 8.55 -0.40
C ARG A 386 17.63 7.80 -1.38
N ASP A 387 17.05 7.17 -2.37
CA ASP A 387 17.79 6.60 -3.50
C ASP A 387 18.13 7.64 -4.58
N ASN A 388 18.74 7.21 -5.69
CA ASN A 388 19.15 8.08 -6.80
C ASN A 388 17.96 8.72 -7.54
N TRP A 389 16.75 8.20 -7.35
CA TRP A 389 15.52 8.76 -7.89
C TRP A 389 14.86 9.74 -6.92
N GLY A 390 15.41 9.95 -5.73
CA GLY A 390 14.82 10.79 -4.68
C GLY A 390 13.72 10.08 -3.87
N GLN A 391 13.64 8.76 -3.95
CA GLN A 391 12.63 7.96 -3.27
C GLN A 391 13.12 7.55 -1.88
N LYS A 392 12.25 7.56 -0.86
CA LYS A 392 12.60 6.98 0.44
C LYS A 392 12.90 5.48 0.28
N TRP A 393 13.74 4.93 1.15
CA TRP A 393 14.03 3.50 1.23
C TRP A 393 12.87 2.69 1.84
N CYS A 394 11.68 2.82 1.25
CA CYS A 394 10.46 2.15 1.64
C CYS A 394 9.83 1.53 0.40
N HIS A 395 9.87 0.19 0.33
CA HIS A 395 9.37 -0.58 -0.80
C HIS A 395 8.27 -1.48 -0.28
N LEU A 396 7.07 -1.34 -0.83
CA LEU A 396 5.92 -2.17 -0.51
C LEU A 396 5.45 -2.96 -1.72
N VAL A 397 4.87 -4.12 -1.47
CA VAL A 397 4.09 -4.88 -2.46
C VAL A 397 2.73 -5.23 -1.88
N ALA A 398 1.68 -4.75 -2.55
CA ALA A 398 0.30 -5.13 -2.30
C ALA A 398 0.00 -6.43 -3.02
N MET A 399 -0.45 -7.43 -2.25
CA MET A 399 -0.85 -8.74 -2.77
C MET A 399 -2.07 -9.27 -2.04
N ASP A 400 -3.12 -9.59 -2.80
CA ASP A 400 -4.40 -9.98 -2.24
C ASP A 400 -4.51 -11.49 -2.03
N ALA A 401 -4.98 -11.92 -0.86
CA ALA A 401 -5.31 -13.32 -0.59
C ALA A 401 -6.71 -13.69 -1.10
N PHE A 402 -6.97 -14.96 -1.33
CA PHE A 402 -8.33 -15.45 -1.54
C PHE A 402 -9.10 -15.39 -0.21
N CYS A 403 -10.38 -15.00 -0.26
CA CYS A 403 -11.24 -14.94 0.91
C CYS A 403 -12.03 -16.25 1.05
N PHE A 404 -11.70 -17.05 2.06
CA PHE A 404 -12.29 -18.37 2.27
C PHE A 404 -13.55 -18.29 3.15
N ARG A 405 -14.71 -18.62 2.57
CA ARG A 405 -15.95 -18.79 3.36
C ARG A 405 -15.93 -20.08 4.16
N ASP A 406 -15.43 -21.15 3.54
CA ASP A 406 -15.15 -22.43 4.18
C ASP A 406 -13.63 -22.58 4.32
N PRO A 407 -13.07 -22.58 5.54
CA PRO A 407 -11.64 -22.75 5.73
C PRO A 407 -11.10 -24.11 5.27
N ILE A 408 -11.92 -25.15 5.09
CA ILE A 408 -11.40 -26.46 4.68
C ILE A 408 -10.98 -26.45 3.21
N VAL A 409 -11.71 -25.72 2.35
CA VAL A 409 -11.45 -25.75 0.91
C VAL A 409 -10.10 -25.14 0.53
N GLN A 410 -9.46 -24.37 1.40
CA GLN A 410 -8.18 -23.71 1.09
C GLN A 410 -7.03 -24.68 0.80
N TYR A 411 -7.13 -25.94 1.25
CA TYR A 411 -6.17 -26.98 0.97
C TYR A 411 -6.34 -27.61 -0.42
N ASP A 412 -7.47 -27.39 -1.10
CA ASP A 412 -7.63 -27.80 -2.51
C ASP A 412 -6.52 -27.15 -3.34
N MET A 413 -5.81 -27.98 -4.10
CA MET A 413 -4.66 -27.56 -4.88
C MET A 413 -4.95 -26.45 -5.89
N LYS A 414 -6.21 -26.23 -6.30
CA LYS A 414 -6.57 -25.05 -7.10
C LYS A 414 -6.31 -23.74 -6.35
N TYR A 415 -6.65 -23.68 -5.06
CA TYR A 415 -6.44 -22.49 -4.24
C TYR A 415 -4.99 -22.39 -3.79
N VAL A 416 -4.34 -23.51 -3.44
CA VAL A 416 -2.89 -23.52 -3.15
C VAL A 416 -2.10 -22.95 -4.33
N LYS A 417 -2.38 -23.40 -5.57
CA LYS A 417 -1.74 -22.87 -6.79
C LYS A 417 -2.02 -21.38 -6.98
N ARG A 418 -3.26 -20.93 -6.76
CA ARG A 418 -3.61 -19.51 -6.83
C ARG A 418 -2.78 -18.66 -5.89
N GLU A 419 -2.67 -19.09 -4.64
CA GLU A 419 -1.94 -18.36 -3.60
C GLU A 419 -0.43 -18.40 -3.82
N LEU A 420 0.11 -19.52 -4.33
CA LEU A 420 1.50 -19.63 -4.77
C LEU A 420 1.82 -18.67 -5.93
N ILE A 421 0.96 -18.59 -6.95
CA ILE A 421 1.14 -17.66 -8.08
C ILE A 421 1.15 -16.22 -7.59
N LYS A 422 0.20 -15.84 -6.73
CA LYS A 422 0.12 -14.49 -6.18
C LYS A 422 1.34 -14.12 -5.33
N ALA A 423 1.75 -15.00 -4.42
CA ALA A 423 2.93 -14.78 -3.58
C ALA A 423 4.21 -14.71 -4.44
N TYR A 424 4.38 -15.64 -5.37
CA TYR A 424 5.55 -15.66 -6.25
C TYR A 424 5.62 -14.42 -7.13
N THR A 425 4.52 -14.01 -7.76
CA THR A 425 4.43 -12.76 -8.54
C THR A 425 4.91 -11.56 -7.74
N SER A 426 4.52 -11.50 -6.47
CA SER A 426 4.84 -10.39 -5.55
C SER A 426 6.30 -10.41 -5.09
N PHE A 427 6.90 -11.59 -5.03
CA PHE A 427 8.29 -11.79 -4.60
C PHE A 427 9.27 -11.82 -5.77
N TYR A 428 8.76 -12.00 -7.00
CA TYR A 428 9.54 -12.12 -8.23
C TYR A 428 10.52 -10.95 -8.39
N PRO A 429 11.81 -11.21 -8.65
CA PRO A 429 12.80 -10.17 -8.89
C PRO A 429 12.48 -9.37 -10.16
N GLN A 430 12.13 -8.09 -9.99
CA GLN A 430 11.52 -7.27 -11.04
C GLN A 430 12.50 -6.55 -11.99
N THR A 431 13.81 -6.72 -11.83
CA THR A 431 14.83 -6.02 -12.64
C THR A 431 15.90 -6.97 -13.17
N MET A 432 16.41 -6.59 -14.35
CA MET A 432 17.22 -7.35 -15.31
C MET A 432 18.45 -8.05 -14.71
N LYS A 433 19.00 -9.00 -15.47
CA LYS A 433 20.22 -9.83 -15.31
C LYS A 433 21.40 -9.32 -14.44
N PHE A 434 21.45 -8.06 -14.04
CA PHE A 434 22.40 -7.53 -13.08
C PHE A 434 21.65 -7.07 -11.82
N GLU A 435 21.90 -7.81 -10.73
CA GLU A 435 21.76 -7.45 -9.31
C GLU A 435 21.02 -8.51 -8.49
N ARG A 436 21.66 -9.68 -8.36
CA ARG A 436 21.54 -10.49 -7.13
C ARG A 436 21.85 -9.67 -5.87
N ALA A 437 22.52 -8.52 -6.02
CA ALA A 437 22.81 -7.53 -4.97
C ALA A 437 21.61 -6.70 -4.49
N ASN A 438 20.40 -6.85 -5.06
CA ASN A 438 19.18 -6.13 -4.69
C ASN A 438 18.05 -7.00 -4.14
N MET A 439 18.35 -8.24 -3.75
CA MET A 439 17.35 -9.20 -3.31
C MET A 439 16.90 -8.94 -1.86
N PHE A 440 16.41 -7.73 -1.58
CA PHE A 440 15.86 -7.34 -0.28
C PHE A 440 15.07 -8.50 0.34
N GLY A 441 15.31 -8.81 1.62
CA GLY A 441 14.46 -9.75 2.34
C GLY A 441 12.98 -9.33 2.24
N ILE A 442 12.09 -10.30 2.32
CA ILE A 442 10.63 -10.08 2.27
C ILE A 442 10.13 -9.98 3.70
N ALA A 443 9.68 -8.81 4.14
CA ALA A 443 9.00 -8.65 5.42
C ALA A 443 7.49 -8.89 5.24
N THR A 444 7.00 -9.98 5.80
CA THR A 444 5.60 -10.42 5.70
C THR A 444 5.10 -10.97 7.05
N GLY A 445 3.99 -11.70 7.05
CA GLY A 445 3.38 -12.33 8.22
C GLY A 445 2.16 -13.15 7.83
N ASN A 446 1.12 -13.07 8.66
CA ASN A 446 -0.13 -13.84 8.54
C ASN A 446 -1.04 -13.36 7.38
N TRP A 447 -0.51 -13.32 6.16
CA TRP A 447 -1.18 -12.88 4.95
C TRP A 447 -2.49 -13.67 4.70
N GLY A 448 -3.61 -12.95 4.60
CA GLY A 448 -4.92 -13.54 4.35
C GLY A 448 -5.52 -14.35 5.50
N CYS A 449 -4.93 -14.35 6.70
CA CYS A 449 -5.37 -15.23 7.79
C CYS A 449 -6.39 -14.58 8.76
N GLY A 450 -6.60 -13.27 8.66
CA GLY A 450 -7.54 -12.52 9.50
C GLY A 450 -8.94 -12.51 8.88
N ALA A 451 -9.34 -11.36 8.34
CA ALA A 451 -10.66 -11.18 7.71
C ALA A 451 -10.94 -12.10 6.50
N PHE A 452 -9.91 -12.76 5.96
CA PHE A 452 -9.97 -13.64 4.78
C PHE A 452 -9.96 -15.14 5.15
N ASN A 453 -9.93 -15.48 6.45
CA ASN A 453 -10.03 -16.83 7.00
C ASN A 453 -9.00 -17.87 6.49
N GLY A 454 -7.84 -17.44 5.98
CA GLY A 454 -6.74 -18.33 5.65
C GLY A 454 -6.12 -18.99 6.89
N ASP A 455 -5.68 -20.23 6.73
CA ASP A 455 -4.90 -20.97 7.71
C ASP A 455 -3.46 -20.47 7.75
N ARG A 456 -2.95 -20.18 8.95
CA ARG A 456 -1.62 -19.58 9.13
C ARG A 456 -0.50 -20.54 8.75
N GLN A 457 -0.66 -21.84 8.98
CA GLN A 457 0.37 -22.82 8.67
C GLN A 457 0.49 -22.99 7.15
N LEU A 458 -0.64 -23.13 6.46
CA LEU A 458 -0.67 -23.20 5.00
C LEU A 458 -0.09 -21.93 4.37
N LYS A 459 -0.53 -20.75 4.82
CA LYS A 459 -0.04 -19.46 4.30
C LYS A 459 1.45 -19.23 4.60
N ALA A 460 1.96 -19.72 5.72
CA ALA A 460 3.38 -19.68 6.04
C ALA A 460 4.20 -20.56 5.08
N ILE A 461 3.75 -21.79 4.80
CA ILE A 461 4.40 -22.71 3.85
C ILE A 461 4.36 -22.15 2.42
N ILE A 462 3.22 -21.64 1.97
CA ILE A 462 3.08 -21.00 0.64
C ILE A 462 4.06 -19.84 0.48
N GLN A 463 4.17 -18.97 1.49
CA GLN A 463 5.10 -17.83 1.43
C GLN A 463 6.56 -18.28 1.46
N LEU A 464 6.90 -19.31 2.25
CA LEU A 464 8.24 -19.92 2.25
C LEU A 464 8.59 -20.50 0.88
N MET A 465 7.67 -21.23 0.25
CA MET A 465 7.86 -21.78 -1.09
C MET A 465 8.08 -20.68 -2.12
N ALA A 466 7.21 -19.67 -2.14
CA ALA A 466 7.30 -18.57 -3.09
C ALA A 466 8.59 -17.73 -2.91
N ALA A 467 8.98 -17.45 -1.67
CA ALA A 467 10.21 -16.72 -1.36
C ALA A 467 11.46 -17.51 -1.75
N SER A 468 11.47 -18.83 -1.47
CA SER A 468 12.53 -19.75 -1.85
C SER A 468 12.69 -19.83 -3.37
N GLU A 469 11.58 -19.96 -4.10
CA GLU A 469 11.57 -19.97 -5.57
C GLU A 469 12.05 -18.63 -6.15
N ALA A 470 11.70 -17.51 -5.51
CA ALA A 470 12.19 -16.19 -5.89
C ALA A 470 13.65 -15.92 -5.47
N GLY A 471 14.26 -16.83 -4.69
CA GLY A 471 15.62 -16.72 -4.17
C GLY A 471 15.80 -15.65 -3.09
N ARG A 472 14.75 -15.29 -2.34
CA ARG A 472 14.75 -14.15 -1.40
C ARG A 472 14.57 -14.63 0.04
N PRO A 473 15.35 -14.12 1.00
CA PRO A 473 15.12 -14.40 2.41
C PRO A 473 13.74 -13.95 2.89
N LEU A 474 13.13 -14.72 3.79
CA LEU A 474 11.81 -14.46 4.35
C LEU A 474 11.91 -13.96 5.80
N ILE A 475 11.30 -12.82 6.09
CA ILE A 475 11.15 -12.27 7.43
C ILE A 475 9.68 -12.33 7.78
N TYR A 476 9.30 -13.26 8.64
CA TYR A 476 7.93 -13.55 8.97
C TYR A 476 7.58 -13.00 10.36
N ALA A 477 6.84 -11.89 10.37
CA ALA A 477 6.27 -11.29 11.56
C ALA A 477 4.96 -12.00 11.93
N ALA A 478 5.03 -12.89 12.93
CA ALA A 478 3.87 -13.61 13.45
C ALA A 478 3.03 -12.77 14.44
N TYR A 479 3.41 -11.50 14.64
CA TYR A 479 2.84 -10.62 15.66
C TYR A 479 2.85 -11.30 17.03
N LEU A 480 1.76 -11.35 17.79
CA LEU A 480 1.75 -11.90 19.15
C LEU A 480 1.76 -13.44 19.22
N ASP A 481 1.79 -14.14 18.09
CA ASP A 481 1.64 -15.61 18.03
C ASP A 481 2.98 -16.34 18.24
N LYS A 482 3.37 -16.49 19.52
CA LYS A 482 4.60 -17.20 19.90
C LYS A 482 4.57 -18.68 19.52
N ASN A 483 3.40 -19.31 19.52
CA ASN A 483 3.26 -20.73 19.20
C ASN A 483 3.47 -20.97 17.71
N LEU A 484 2.96 -20.09 16.85
CA LEU A 484 3.25 -20.13 15.42
C LEU A 484 4.75 -19.96 15.14
N VAL A 485 5.44 -19.02 15.80
CA VAL A 485 6.90 -18.88 15.63
C VAL A 485 7.65 -20.16 16.02
N LYS A 486 7.32 -20.77 17.15
CA LYS A 486 7.98 -21.99 17.62
C LYS A 486 7.73 -23.17 16.69
N SER A 487 6.47 -23.44 16.37
CA SER A 487 6.07 -24.58 15.53
C SER A 487 6.52 -24.42 14.08
N PHE A 488 6.46 -23.21 13.51
CA PHE A 488 6.97 -22.98 12.16
C PHE A 488 8.50 -23.12 12.10
N PHE A 489 9.21 -22.66 13.14
CA PHE A 489 10.65 -22.87 13.21
C PHE A 489 11.04 -24.35 13.29
N GLU A 490 10.31 -25.15 14.07
CA GLU A 490 10.53 -26.61 14.16
C GLU A 490 10.34 -27.30 12.80
N VAL A 491 9.27 -26.97 12.08
CA VAL A 491 9.04 -27.44 10.70
C VAL A 491 10.16 -27.00 9.76
N TYR A 492 10.58 -25.74 9.84
CA TYR A 492 11.66 -25.22 9.01
C TYR A 492 12.99 -25.94 9.28
N GLU A 493 13.37 -26.15 10.54
CA GLU A 493 14.58 -26.90 10.91
C GLU A 493 14.53 -28.35 10.44
N TYR A 494 13.37 -29.00 10.57
CA TYR A 494 13.16 -30.35 10.03
C TYR A 494 13.41 -30.38 8.52
N LEU A 495 12.76 -29.47 7.77
CA LEU A 495 12.89 -29.41 6.31
C LEU A 495 14.32 -29.10 5.87
N LEU A 496 15.04 -28.23 6.58
CA LEU A 496 16.47 -27.98 6.34
C LEU A 496 17.33 -29.24 6.55
N LYS A 497 17.12 -29.97 7.66
CA LYS A 497 17.85 -31.22 7.94
C LYS A 497 17.60 -32.29 6.88
N GLN A 498 16.38 -32.37 6.36
CA GLN A 498 16.03 -33.28 5.27
C GLN A 498 16.51 -32.78 3.89
N GLN A 499 17.13 -31.60 3.82
CA GLN A 499 17.47 -30.93 2.58
C GLN A 499 16.26 -30.86 1.62
N ALA A 500 15.11 -30.41 2.14
CA ALA A 500 13.90 -30.28 1.34
C ALA A 500 14.06 -29.23 0.23
N THR A 501 13.32 -29.44 -0.86
CA THR A 501 13.16 -28.49 -1.97
C THR A 501 11.72 -27.96 -2.01
N VAL A 502 11.49 -26.89 -2.78
CA VAL A 502 10.13 -26.37 -3.03
C VAL A 502 9.18 -27.46 -3.55
N ARG A 503 9.65 -28.37 -4.42
CA ARG A 503 8.89 -29.54 -4.84
C ARG A 503 8.44 -30.41 -3.68
N ASP A 504 9.29 -30.66 -2.70
CA ASP A 504 8.96 -31.56 -1.60
C ASP A 504 7.85 -30.95 -0.72
N LEU A 505 7.89 -29.63 -0.49
CA LEU A 505 6.79 -28.89 0.16
C LEU A 505 5.51 -28.95 -0.69
N TYR A 506 5.61 -28.79 -2.00
CA TYR A 506 4.47 -28.91 -2.90
C TYR A 506 3.80 -30.29 -2.79
N ARG A 507 4.59 -31.37 -2.74
CA ARG A 507 4.10 -32.75 -2.56
C ARG A 507 3.45 -32.97 -1.20
N TYR A 508 3.98 -32.37 -0.12
CA TYR A 508 3.29 -32.38 1.17
C TYR A 508 1.89 -31.77 1.07
N LEU A 509 1.76 -30.64 0.37
CA LEU A 509 0.46 -29.98 0.18
C LEU A 509 -0.49 -30.82 -0.69
N GLU A 510 0.00 -31.39 -1.80
CA GLU A 510 -0.81 -32.29 -2.65
C GLU A 510 -1.36 -33.45 -1.84
N ARG A 511 -0.50 -34.15 -1.08
CA ARG A 511 -0.90 -35.30 -0.30
C ARG A 511 -1.85 -34.92 0.85
N TYR A 512 -1.54 -33.84 1.56
CA TYR A 512 -2.41 -33.32 2.63
C TYR A 512 -3.78 -32.89 2.11
N SER A 513 -3.88 -32.40 0.87
CA SER A 513 -5.17 -32.01 0.26
C SER A 513 -6.12 -33.18 -0.01
N THR A 514 -5.57 -34.38 -0.19
CA THR A 514 -6.35 -35.59 -0.54
C THR A 514 -6.57 -36.54 0.64
N GLU A 515 -5.67 -36.51 1.62
CA GLU A 515 -5.78 -37.37 2.80
C GLU A 515 -6.74 -36.72 3.82
N ASN A 516 -7.68 -37.50 4.35
CA ASN A 516 -8.51 -37.04 5.46
C ASN A 516 -7.65 -36.97 6.74
N ASN A 517 -6.96 -35.84 6.92
CA ASN A 517 -6.00 -35.63 7.99
C ASN A 517 -6.65 -35.01 9.21
N GLN A 518 -6.54 -35.67 10.36
CA GLN A 518 -6.92 -35.09 11.65
C GLN A 518 -5.81 -34.20 12.24
N ARG A 519 -4.62 -34.19 11.63
CA ARG A 519 -3.45 -33.43 12.08
C ARG A 519 -3.42 -32.06 11.43
N SER A 520 -2.86 -31.08 12.13
CA SER A 520 -2.49 -29.81 11.50
C SER A 520 -1.40 -30.01 10.43
N LEU A 521 -1.27 -29.07 9.48
CA LEU A 521 -0.30 -29.18 8.39
C LEU A 521 1.14 -29.33 8.90
N PHE A 522 1.53 -28.57 9.92
CA PHE A 522 2.86 -28.64 10.52
C PHE A 522 3.13 -30.00 11.16
N GLU A 523 2.18 -30.54 11.92
CA GLU A 523 2.30 -31.89 12.50
C GLU A 523 2.37 -32.97 11.42
N TYR A 524 1.62 -32.79 10.33
CA TYR A 524 1.67 -33.70 9.20
C TYR A 524 3.05 -33.72 8.55
N ILE A 525 3.64 -32.54 8.30
CA ILE A 525 5.00 -32.42 7.74
C ILE A 525 6.03 -33.09 8.66
N LEU A 526 5.99 -32.82 9.97
CA LEU A 526 6.93 -33.39 10.94
C LEU A 526 6.83 -34.91 11.08
N LYS A 527 5.63 -35.48 10.92
CA LYS A 527 5.37 -36.93 11.09
C LYS A 527 5.44 -37.73 9.79
N THR A 528 5.59 -37.08 8.65
CA THR A 528 5.59 -37.74 7.34
C THR A 528 6.96 -37.60 6.70
N SER A 529 7.67 -38.71 6.50
CA SER A 529 9.02 -38.70 5.91
C SER A 529 9.01 -38.18 4.47
N ILE A 530 9.94 -37.30 4.11
CA ILE A 530 10.13 -36.84 2.71
C ILE A 530 10.31 -38.02 1.74
N SER A 531 10.95 -39.11 2.17
CA SER A 531 11.11 -40.29 1.31
C SER A 531 9.77 -40.92 0.90
N SER A 532 8.74 -40.81 1.74
CA SER A 532 7.40 -41.33 1.48
C SER A 532 6.55 -40.46 0.54
N LEU A 533 7.06 -39.29 0.14
CA LEU A 533 6.43 -38.41 -0.84
C LEU A 533 6.92 -38.67 -2.28
N LYS A 534 7.90 -39.56 -2.46
CA LYS A 534 8.52 -39.84 -3.77
C LYS A 534 7.78 -40.92 -4.56
N SER A 535 6.81 -41.59 -3.95
CA SER A 535 5.80 -42.44 -4.58
C SER A 535 4.60 -41.59 -5.00
#